data_AF-A0A6N7W7M7-F1
#
_entry.id   AF-A0A6N7W7M7-F1
#
_cell.length_a   1.000
_cell.length_b   1.000
_cell.length_c   1.000
_cell.angle_alpha   90.00
_cell.angle_beta   90.00
_cell.angle_gamma   90.00
#
_symmetry.space_group_name_H-M   'P 1'
#
loop_
_entity.id
_entity.type
_entity.pdbx_description
1 polymer ?
#
loop_
_entity_poly.entity_id
_entity_poly.type
_entity_poly.pdbx_seq_one_letter_code
_entity_poly.pdbx_strand_id
1 'polypeptide(L)'
;MTTPTPEQLDQATIRLIFALRDSLTDDGPSRIDFWSGGRAISALEAAAAGASTASEAITLAAKKLQIPQIDKRQAKTVAEVAELIDQDYPAWAAHITRNAVYILALADIQRIEQRDTAKTKTEPAVTIF
;
A
#
# COMPACT_ATOMS: atom_id res chain seq x y z
N MET A 1 14.03 -19.00 10.25
CA MET A 1 13.25 -18.04 9.43
C MET A 1 14.15 -16.87 9.13
N THR A 2 14.21 -16.43 7.88
CA THR A 2 15.02 -15.29 7.46
C THR A 2 14.19 -14.03 7.60
N THR A 3 14.60 -13.12 8.49
CA THR A 3 14.01 -11.78 8.58
C THR A 3 14.12 -11.08 7.22
N PRO A 4 13.01 -10.55 6.66
CA PRO A 4 13.05 -9.80 5.40
C PRO A 4 13.97 -8.57 5.51
N THR A 5 14.63 -8.19 4.40
CA THR A 5 15.44 -6.97 4.37
C THR A 5 14.56 -5.71 4.41
N PRO A 6 15.11 -4.55 4.82
CA PRO A 6 14.37 -3.29 4.78
C PRO A 6 13.74 -2.99 3.42
N GLU A 7 14.44 -3.25 2.32
CA GLU A 7 13.95 -3.04 0.96
C GLU A 7 12.78 -3.98 0.62
N GLN A 8 12.81 -5.20 1.11
CA GLN A 8 11.68 -6.14 0.97
C GLN A 8 10.46 -5.66 1.75
N LEU A 9 10.67 -5.12 2.97
CA LEU A 9 9.60 -4.54 3.79
C LEU A 9 9.04 -3.26 3.15
N ASP A 10 9.89 -2.42 2.56
CA ASP A 10 9.48 -1.24 1.79
C ASP A 10 8.60 -1.67 0.61
N GLN A 11 9.09 -2.59 -0.22
CA GLN A 11 8.37 -3.03 -1.41
C GLN A 11 7.04 -3.71 -1.07
N ALA A 12 7.02 -4.54 -0.02
CA ALA A 12 5.80 -5.18 0.46
C ALA A 12 4.78 -4.15 0.98
N THR A 13 5.25 -3.15 1.73
CA THR A 13 4.39 -2.08 2.25
C THR A 13 3.87 -1.19 1.11
N ILE A 14 4.68 -0.86 0.11
CA ILE A 14 4.24 -0.12 -1.08
C ILE A 14 3.13 -0.89 -1.81
N ARG A 15 3.31 -2.20 -2.01
CA ARG A 15 2.28 -3.07 -2.61
C ARG A 15 0.99 -3.07 -1.78
N LEU A 16 1.09 -3.10 -0.45
CA LEU A 16 -0.06 -2.98 0.43
C LEU A 16 -0.76 -1.62 0.31
N ILE A 17 -0.02 -0.51 0.23
CA ILE A 17 -0.57 0.83 0.04
C ILE A 17 -1.42 0.88 -1.24
N PHE A 18 -0.88 0.39 -2.36
CA PHE A 18 -1.63 0.32 -3.61
C PHE A 18 -2.86 -0.60 -3.51
N ALA A 19 -2.73 -1.76 -2.88
CA ALA A 19 -3.85 -2.68 -2.68
C ALA A 19 -4.99 -2.04 -1.86
N LEU A 20 -4.66 -1.33 -0.77
CA LEU A 20 -5.63 -0.61 0.04
C LEU A 20 -6.26 0.54 -0.74
N ARG A 21 -5.45 1.32 -1.46
CA ARG A 21 -5.92 2.43 -2.31
C ARG A 21 -6.91 1.96 -3.36
N ASP A 22 -6.62 0.85 -4.02
CA ASP A 22 -7.45 0.30 -5.09
C ASP A 22 -8.72 -0.37 -4.56
N SER A 23 -8.77 -0.66 -3.26
CA SER A 23 -9.94 -1.23 -2.58
C SER A 23 -10.82 -0.17 -1.90
N LEU A 24 -10.48 1.12 -2.02
CA LEU A 24 -11.31 2.20 -1.49
C LEU A 24 -12.70 2.23 -2.15
N THR A 25 -13.71 2.44 -1.33
CA THR A 25 -15.10 2.69 -1.75
C THR A 25 -15.44 4.16 -1.66
N ASP A 26 -16.61 4.55 -2.15
CA ASP A 26 -17.09 5.94 -2.10
C ASP A 26 -17.42 6.41 -0.67
N ASP A 27 -17.65 5.48 0.26
CA ASP A 27 -17.85 5.78 1.69
C ASP A 27 -16.52 6.06 2.42
N GLY A 28 -15.40 5.60 1.85
CA GLY A 28 -14.07 5.76 2.41
C GLY A 28 -13.44 7.15 2.16
N PRO A 29 -12.18 7.35 2.57
CA PRO A 29 -11.46 8.57 2.25
C PRO A 29 -11.33 8.73 0.73
N SER A 30 -11.38 9.98 0.26
CA SER A 30 -11.10 10.27 -1.14
C SER A 30 -9.68 9.82 -1.50
N ARG A 31 -9.41 9.59 -2.79
CA ARG A 31 -8.05 9.28 -3.23
C ARG A 31 -7.05 10.38 -2.88
N ILE A 32 -7.49 11.65 -2.82
CA ILE A 32 -6.61 12.76 -2.41
C ILE A 32 -6.30 12.65 -0.92
N ASP A 33 -7.31 12.41 -0.08
CA ASP A 33 -7.13 12.26 1.36
C ASP A 33 -6.31 11.02 1.71
N PHE A 34 -6.41 9.97 0.90
CA PHE A 34 -5.59 8.77 1.02
C PHE A 34 -4.10 9.10 0.90
N TRP A 35 -3.70 9.82 -0.16
CA TRP A 35 -2.31 10.11 -0.47
C TRP A 35 -1.76 11.33 0.29
N SER A 36 -2.47 12.45 0.25
CA SER A 36 -1.99 13.74 0.77
C SER A 36 -2.63 14.13 2.10
N GLY A 37 -3.77 13.52 2.46
CA GLY A 37 -4.46 13.76 3.73
C GLY A 37 -3.96 12.90 4.90
N GLY A 38 -2.89 12.13 4.71
CA GLY A 38 -2.28 11.30 5.77
C GLY A 38 -3.08 10.05 6.16
N ARG A 39 -4.18 9.72 5.47
CA ARG A 39 -5.03 8.57 5.82
C ARG A 39 -4.32 7.24 5.62
N ALA A 40 -3.48 7.10 4.57
CA ALA A 40 -2.69 5.90 4.35
C ALA A 40 -1.70 5.63 5.51
N ILE A 41 -0.90 6.64 5.89
CA ILE A 41 0.06 6.53 7.00
C ILE A 41 -0.67 6.19 8.30
N SER A 42 -1.72 6.95 8.63
CA SER A 42 -2.45 6.74 9.89
C SER A 42 -3.07 5.35 9.98
N ALA A 43 -3.47 4.75 8.85
CA ALA A 43 -3.96 3.38 8.79
C ALA A 43 -2.85 2.35 9.01
N LEU A 44 -1.70 2.53 8.36
CA LEU A 44 -0.55 1.65 8.52
C LEU A 44 0.04 1.70 9.94
N GLU A 45 0.19 2.88 10.53
CA GLU A 45 0.70 3.04 11.89
C GLU A 45 -0.24 2.40 12.92
N ALA A 46 -1.55 2.60 12.78
CA ALA A 46 -2.53 1.97 13.67
C ALA A 46 -2.55 0.45 13.51
N ALA A 47 -2.39 -0.05 12.29
CA ALA A 47 -2.29 -1.48 12.01
C ALA A 47 -1.02 -2.07 12.65
N ALA A 48 0.14 -1.47 12.42
CA ALA A 48 1.41 -1.91 12.97
C ALA A 48 1.43 -1.90 14.51
N ALA A 49 0.80 -0.90 15.13
CA ALA A 49 0.72 -0.80 16.58
C ALA A 49 -0.35 -1.71 17.22
N GLY A 50 -1.43 -2.00 16.49
CA GLY A 50 -2.63 -2.64 17.04
C GLY A 50 -2.78 -4.14 16.76
N ALA A 51 -1.95 -4.71 15.88
CA ALA A 51 -2.04 -6.11 15.48
C ALA A 51 -0.83 -6.95 15.92
N SER A 52 -1.00 -8.27 15.88
CA SER A 52 0.04 -9.27 16.15
C SER A 52 0.45 -10.10 14.93
N THR A 53 -0.32 -10.00 13.83
CA THR A 53 -0.06 -10.69 12.55
C THR A 53 -0.36 -9.76 11.38
N ALA A 54 0.19 -10.06 10.21
CA ALA A 54 -0.07 -9.29 8.99
C ALA A 54 -1.56 -9.30 8.62
N SER A 55 -2.24 -10.45 8.76
CA SER A 55 -3.67 -10.57 8.48
C SER A 55 -4.55 -9.64 9.34
N GLU A 56 -4.20 -9.53 10.63
CA GLU A 56 -4.87 -8.64 11.58
C GLU A 56 -4.54 -7.17 11.27
N ALA A 57 -3.28 -6.86 10.97
CA ALA A 57 -2.83 -5.52 10.60
C ALA A 57 -3.55 -5.01 9.35
N ILE A 58 -3.62 -5.83 8.30
CA ILE A 58 -4.33 -5.50 7.06
C ILE A 58 -5.82 -5.26 7.33
N THR A 59 -6.43 -6.09 8.19
CA THR A 59 -7.83 -5.92 8.60
C THR A 59 -8.06 -4.62 9.36
N LEU A 60 -7.17 -4.24 10.27
CA LEU A 60 -7.24 -2.97 11.01
C LEU A 60 -7.06 -1.76 10.07
N ALA A 61 -6.10 -1.83 9.14
CA ALA A 61 -5.90 -0.80 8.13
C ALA A 61 -7.16 -0.63 7.26
N ALA A 62 -7.73 -1.74 6.78
CA ALA A 62 -8.96 -1.75 5.99
C ALA A 62 -10.12 -1.12 6.76
N LYS A 63 -10.34 -1.50 8.03
CA LYS A 63 -11.36 -0.90 8.90
C LYS A 63 -11.17 0.61 9.06
N LYS A 64 -9.93 1.08 9.26
CA LYS A 64 -9.65 2.51 9.42
C LYS A 64 -9.91 3.30 8.14
N LEU A 65 -9.71 2.67 6.99
CA LEU A 65 -9.99 3.22 5.66
C LEU A 65 -11.43 2.96 5.19
N GLN A 66 -12.27 2.34 6.02
CA GLN A 66 -13.65 1.97 5.69
C GLN A 66 -13.77 1.08 4.44
N ILE A 67 -12.79 0.19 4.24
CA ILE A 67 -12.78 -0.79 3.17
C ILE A 67 -13.52 -2.05 3.68
N PRO A 68 -14.71 -2.36 3.16
CA PRO A 68 -15.47 -3.54 3.61
C PRO A 68 -14.84 -4.85 3.11
N GLN A 69 -14.18 -4.82 1.95
CA GLN A 69 -13.53 -5.95 1.34
C GLN A 69 -12.38 -5.49 0.45
N ILE A 70 -11.26 -6.21 0.48
CA ILE A 70 -10.17 -6.02 -0.48
C ILE A 70 -10.68 -6.34 -1.89
N ASP A 71 -10.37 -5.47 -2.86
CA ASP A 71 -10.75 -5.67 -4.25
C ASP A 71 -10.21 -7.02 -4.76
N LYS A 72 -11.03 -7.74 -5.53
CA LYS A 72 -10.68 -9.08 -6.04
C LYS A 72 -9.36 -9.10 -6.81
N ARG A 73 -9.02 -8.01 -7.51
CA ARG A 73 -7.76 -7.88 -8.27
C ARG A 73 -6.56 -7.75 -7.34
N GLN A 74 -6.76 -7.31 -6.11
CA GLN A 74 -5.72 -7.12 -5.11
C GLN A 74 -5.60 -8.29 -4.12
N ALA A 75 -6.55 -9.22 -4.10
CA ALA A 75 -6.55 -10.35 -3.16
C ALA A 75 -5.25 -11.16 -3.16
N LYS A 76 -4.71 -11.48 -4.35
CA LYS A 76 -3.42 -12.19 -4.48
C LYS A 76 -2.26 -11.36 -3.93
N THR A 77 -2.20 -10.08 -4.28
CA THR A 77 -1.16 -9.14 -3.79
C THR A 77 -1.16 -9.07 -2.26
N VAL A 78 -2.35 -8.94 -1.67
CA VAL A 78 -2.50 -8.85 -0.21
C VAL A 78 -2.07 -10.15 0.47
N ALA A 79 -2.41 -11.32 -0.08
CA ALA A 79 -1.99 -12.61 0.48
C ALA A 79 -0.46 -12.78 0.46
N GLU A 80 0.20 -12.45 -0.66
CA GLU A 80 1.66 -12.53 -0.79
C GLU A 80 2.38 -11.53 0.13
N VAL A 81 1.84 -10.32 0.27
CA VAL A 81 2.39 -9.33 1.19
C VAL A 81 2.22 -9.77 2.65
N ALA A 82 1.07 -10.34 2.99
CA ALA A 82 0.83 -10.86 4.34
C ALA A 82 1.83 -11.96 4.71
N GLU A 83 2.05 -12.91 3.80
CA GLU A 83 3.04 -13.99 3.99
C GLU A 83 4.45 -13.44 4.23
N LEU A 84 4.88 -12.42 3.46
CA LEU A 84 6.19 -11.81 3.65
C LEU A 84 6.31 -11.06 4.97
N ILE A 85 5.29 -10.28 5.34
CA ILE A 85 5.26 -9.55 6.62
C ILE A 85 5.29 -10.52 7.80
N ASP A 86 4.54 -11.62 7.74
CA ASP A 86 4.48 -12.61 8.83
C ASP A 86 5.78 -13.42 9.00
N GLN A 87 6.75 -13.34 8.08
CA GLN A 87 8.09 -13.92 8.31
C GLN A 87 8.81 -13.29 9.50
N ASP A 88 8.59 -11.99 9.74
CA ASP A 88 9.05 -11.25 10.92
C ASP A 88 8.17 -10.02 11.15
N TYR A 89 6.96 -10.26 11.67
CA TYR A 89 5.98 -9.21 11.93
C TYR A 89 6.52 -8.10 12.85
N PRO A 90 7.23 -8.40 13.97
CA PRO A 90 7.81 -7.36 14.81
C PRO A 90 8.81 -6.46 14.07
N ALA A 91 9.62 -7.02 13.18
CA ALA A 91 10.53 -6.22 12.34
C ALA A 91 9.75 -5.29 11.41
N TRP A 92 8.69 -5.78 10.75
CA TRP A 92 7.82 -4.95 9.92
C TRP A 92 7.14 -3.83 10.73
N ALA A 93 6.56 -4.13 11.90
CA ALA A 93 5.89 -3.13 12.73
C ALA A 93 6.84 -2.02 13.19
N ALA A 94 8.07 -2.39 13.59
CA ALA A 94 9.11 -1.44 13.95
C ALA A 94 9.65 -0.66 12.74
N HIS A 95 9.59 -1.25 11.54
CA HIS A 95 9.94 -0.58 10.29
C HIS A 95 8.90 0.48 9.91
N ILE A 96 7.60 0.16 9.97
CA ILE A 96 6.52 1.12 9.73
C ILE A 96 6.61 2.31 10.70
N THR A 97 6.79 2.03 11.99
CA THR A 97 6.89 3.07 13.03
C THR A 97 8.00 4.09 12.74
N ARG A 98 9.09 3.67 12.09
CA ARG A 98 10.23 4.55 11.77
C ARG A 98 10.12 5.20 10.39
N ASN A 99 9.54 4.50 9.42
CA ASN A 99 9.73 4.80 8.00
C ASN A 99 8.42 5.07 7.24
N ALA A 100 7.24 5.07 7.88
CA ALA A 100 5.95 5.20 7.18
C ALA A 100 5.87 6.39 6.21
N VAL A 101 6.36 7.58 6.60
CA VAL A 101 6.40 8.78 5.74
C VAL A 101 7.30 8.57 4.53
N TYR A 102 8.48 7.97 4.74
CA TYR A 102 9.42 7.68 3.67
C TYR A 102 8.85 6.65 2.67
N ILE A 103 8.25 5.56 3.18
CA ILE A 103 7.63 4.53 2.34
C ILE A 103 6.47 5.11 1.53
N LEU A 104 5.67 6.01 2.11
CA LEU A 104 4.61 6.68 1.35
C LEU A 104 5.19 7.55 0.22
N ALA A 105 6.30 8.24 0.45
CA ALA A 105 6.97 9.01 -0.60
C ALA A 105 7.47 8.10 -1.74
N LEU A 106 8.04 6.92 -1.42
CA LEU A 106 8.40 5.92 -2.43
C LEU A 106 7.19 5.43 -3.22
N ALA A 107 6.06 5.16 -2.54
CA ALA A 107 4.82 4.76 -3.19
C ALA A 107 4.28 5.86 -4.13
N ASP A 108 4.39 7.13 -3.75
CA ASP A 108 3.93 8.25 -4.58
C ASP A 108 4.83 8.47 -5.81
N ILE A 109 6.16 8.27 -5.68
CA ILE A 109 7.08 8.21 -6.82
C ILE A 109 6.62 7.14 -7.81
N GLN A 110 6.41 5.91 -7.33
CA GLN A 110 5.98 4.79 -8.19
C GLN A 110 4.62 5.08 -8.85
N ARG A 111 3.70 5.73 -8.14
CA ARG A 111 2.40 6.14 -8.69
C ARG A 111 2.55 7.16 -9.82
N ILE A 112 3.42 8.15 -9.66
CA ILE A 112 3.69 9.16 -10.69
C ILE A 112 4.30 8.50 -11.94
N GLU A 113 5.28 7.62 -11.76
CA GLU A 113 5.91 6.87 -12.86
C GLU A 113 4.90 6.01 -13.64
N GLN A 114 4.01 5.31 -12.93
CA GLN A 114 2.95 4.50 -13.55
C GLN A 114 1.97 5.36 -14.36
N ARG A 115 1.58 6.52 -13.82
CA ARG A 115 0.70 7.47 -14.51
C ARG A 115 1.33 7.99 -15.79
N ASP A 116 2.60 8.38 -15.72
CA ASP A 116 3.28 9.01 -16.85
C ASP A 116 3.57 7.96 -17.95
N THR A 117 3.92 6.73 -17.57
CA THR A 117 4.03 5.60 -18.50
C THR A 117 2.72 5.30 -19.24
N ALA A 118 1.58 5.38 -18.54
CA ALA A 118 0.27 5.15 -19.15
C ALA A 118 -0.10 6.22 -20.18
N LYS A 119 0.28 7.48 -19.95
CA LYS A 119 0.05 8.59 -20.90
C LYS A 119 0.81 8.39 -22.20
N THR A 120 2.10 8.06 -22.11
CA THR A 120 2.97 7.83 -23.29
C THR A 120 2.46 6.70 -24.19
N LYS A 121 1.77 5.70 -23.63
CA LYS A 121 1.21 4.57 -24.39
C LYS A 121 -0.10 4.92 -25.13
N THR A 122 -0.76 6.01 -24.78
CA THR A 122 -2.11 6.36 -25.28
C THR A 122 -2.07 7.41 -26.40
N GLU A 123 -0.92 8.04 -26.67
CA GLU A 123 -0.74 8.91 -27.84
C GLU A 123 -0.32 8.06 -29.05
N PRO A 124 -1.22 7.73 -30.01
CA PRO A 124 -0.77 7.23 -31.30
C PRO A 124 -0.04 8.37 -32.02
N ALA A 125 1.13 8.05 -32.58
CA ALA A 125 1.84 8.94 -33.48
C ALA A 125 0.86 9.47 -34.55
N VAL A 126 0.60 10.78 -34.53
CA VAL A 126 -0.12 11.45 -35.62
C VAL A 126 0.80 11.39 -36.83
N THR A 127 0.67 10.35 -37.64
CA THR A 127 1.27 10.28 -38.97
C THR A 127 0.53 11.27 -39.85
N ILE A 128 1.09 12.48 -39.98
CA ILE A 128 0.67 13.47 -40.96
C ILE A 128 1.16 12.96 -42.33
N PHE A 129 0.23 12.60 -43.21
CA PHE A 129 0.47 12.37 -44.63
C PHE A 129 0.31 13.67 -45.42
#